data_AF-A0A7C4KIA5-F1
#
_entry.id   AF-A0A7C4KIA5-F1
#
_cell.length_a   1.000
_cell.length_b   1.000
_cell.length_c   1.000
_cell.angle_alpha   90.00
_cell.angle_beta   90.00
_cell.angle_gamma   90.00
#
_symmetry.space_group_name_H-M   'P 1'
#
loop_
_entity.id
_entity.type
_entity.pdbx_description
1 polymer ?
#
loop_
_entity_poly.entity_id
_entity_poly.type
_entity_poly.pdbx_seq_one_letter_code
_entity_poly.pdbx_strand_id
1 'polypeptide(L)'
;MLAAIDLGITNIDIVFHHGKAYGHLRLPANGRPVEKQMEAALMTLKEQGYSPEKVAVTGGQYRRLSKRLGSVELVGVSEVQAIGLGGLALAGLERALVVSAGSGTAMVAARGRDCTHVTGTAVGGGTLQGLGRLLVGTADALEIDRLALAGDPNRADLTLVEAVGEAVKKDLIRDVLDANDHSGRQYKCRIVVDLKRDADPELVMKQLYQYTPCQITVSMINIALVNRQPRTMGLK
;
A
#
# COMPACT_ATOMS: atom_id res chain seq x y z
N MET A 1 29.01 -14.81 -5.21
CA MET A 1 27.89 -14.84 -4.25
C MET A 1 27.20 -13.49 -4.28
N LEU A 2 25.94 -13.43 -4.72
CA LEU A 2 25.12 -12.21 -4.71
C LEU A 2 24.19 -12.20 -3.49
N ALA A 3 24.15 -11.08 -2.78
CA ALA A 3 23.12 -10.80 -1.77
C ALA A 3 22.61 -9.37 -1.92
N ALA A 4 21.35 -9.18 -1.53
CA ALA A 4 20.68 -7.90 -1.46
C ALA A 4 20.03 -7.76 -0.07
N ILE A 5 20.09 -6.56 0.49
CA ILE A 5 19.50 -6.23 1.78
C ILE A 5 18.65 -4.98 1.62
N ASP A 6 17.37 -5.08 2.00
CA ASP A 6 16.46 -3.95 2.11
C ASP A 6 16.36 -3.51 3.57
N LEU A 7 16.83 -2.29 3.86
CA LEU A 7 16.80 -1.70 5.19
C LEU A 7 15.51 -0.89 5.36
N GLY A 8 14.41 -1.60 5.56
CA GLY A 8 13.10 -1.03 5.81
C GLY A 8 12.96 -0.44 7.22
N ILE A 9 11.88 0.33 7.42
CA ILE A 9 11.58 0.97 8.71
C ILE A 9 11.13 -0.04 9.77
N THR A 10 10.33 -1.02 9.35
CA THR A 10 9.76 -2.06 10.23
C THR A 10 10.55 -3.36 10.18
N ASN A 11 11.01 -3.75 8.99
CA ASN A 11 11.71 -5.01 8.74
C ASN A 11 12.96 -4.76 7.90
N ILE A 12 13.96 -5.61 8.10
CA ILE A 12 15.11 -5.76 7.24
C ILE A 12 14.94 -7.08 6.49
N ASP A 13 14.83 -7.01 5.17
CA ASP A 13 14.69 -8.19 4.32
C ASP A 13 16.01 -8.49 3.62
N ILE A 14 16.42 -9.75 3.67
CA ILE A 14 17.70 -10.22 3.15
C ILE A 14 17.40 -11.27 2.10
N VAL A 15 17.90 -11.06 0.88
CA VAL A 15 17.81 -12.03 -0.22
C VAL A 15 19.21 -12.41 -0.66
N PHE A 16 19.47 -13.70 -0.83
CA PHE A 16 20.77 -14.20 -1.25
C PHE A 16 20.63 -15.38 -2.18
N HIS A 17 21.61 -15.57 -3.07
CA HIS A 17 21.57 -16.62 -4.08
C HIS A 17 22.45 -17.81 -3.67
N HIS A 18 21.85 -18.98 -3.46
CA HIS A 18 22.54 -20.22 -3.11
C HIS A 18 22.38 -21.24 -4.25
N GLY A 19 23.41 -21.36 -5.09
CA GLY A 19 23.41 -22.33 -6.21
C GLY A 19 22.41 -21.97 -7.31
N LYS A 20 21.23 -22.61 -7.33
CA LYS A 20 20.13 -22.36 -8.29
C LYS A 20 18.90 -21.71 -7.64
N ALA A 21 18.92 -21.44 -6.34
CA ALA A 21 17.77 -20.94 -5.60
C ALA A 21 18.10 -19.64 -4.86
N TYR A 22 17.05 -18.86 -4.57
CA TYR A 22 17.15 -17.70 -3.69
C TYR A 22 16.70 -18.08 -2.27
N GLY A 23 17.47 -17.68 -1.28
CA GLY A 23 17.06 -17.68 0.12
C GLY A 23 16.54 -16.31 0.53
N HIS A 24 15.60 -16.28 1.47
CA HIS A 24 15.05 -15.07 2.07
C HIS A 24 15.07 -15.18 3.59
N LEU A 25 15.54 -14.13 4.26
CA LEU A 25 15.52 -14.00 5.71
C LEU A 25 14.96 -12.62 6.07
N ARG A 26 14.37 -12.53 7.26
CA ARG A 26 13.84 -11.29 7.79
C ARG A 26 14.33 -11.05 9.21
N LEU A 27 14.70 -9.81 9.48
CA LEU A 27 15.04 -9.32 10.82
C LEU A 27 14.13 -8.14 11.17
N PRO A 28 13.71 -7.98 12.43
CA PRO A 28 12.99 -6.79 12.86
C PRO A 28 13.92 -5.58 12.91
N ALA A 29 13.49 -4.44 12.38
CA ALA A 29 14.18 -3.18 12.59
C ALA A 29 13.94 -2.72 14.04
N ASN A 30 15.02 -2.44 14.78
CA ASN A 30 14.97 -2.20 16.23
C ASN A 30 15.41 -0.78 16.63
N GLY A 31 15.31 0.18 15.71
CA GLY A 31 15.65 1.59 15.95
C GLY A 31 17.15 1.87 16.17
N ARG A 32 18.02 0.85 16.10
CA ARG A 32 19.47 1.03 16.16
C ARG A 32 19.99 1.83 14.96
N PRO A 33 21.19 2.42 15.03
CA PRO A 33 21.83 3.03 13.87
C PRO A 33 21.85 2.09 12.66
N VAL A 34 21.71 2.64 11.46
CA VAL A 34 21.58 1.86 10.22
C VAL A 34 22.80 0.97 9.97
N GLU A 35 23.99 1.40 10.37
CA GLU A 35 25.23 0.61 10.30
C GLU A 35 25.15 -0.63 11.18
N LYS A 36 24.59 -0.51 12.39
CA LYS A 36 24.41 -1.64 13.33
C LYS A 36 23.35 -2.62 12.85
N GLN A 37 22.32 -2.12 12.19
CA GLN A 37 21.31 -2.96 11.53
C GLN A 37 21.92 -3.72 10.35
N MET A 38 22.76 -3.06 9.55
CA MET A 38 23.49 -3.68 8.45
C MET A 38 24.50 -4.74 8.95
N GLU A 39 25.25 -4.46 10.01
CA GLU A 39 26.13 -5.44 10.68
C GLU A 39 25.37 -6.70 11.10
N ALA A 40 24.19 -6.53 11.73
CA ALA A 40 23.35 -7.65 12.13
C ALA A 40 22.89 -8.48 10.92
N ALA A 41 22.45 -7.82 9.83
CA ALA A 41 22.03 -8.50 8.62
C ALA A 41 23.17 -9.29 7.96
N LEU A 42 24.38 -8.74 7.91
CA LEU A 42 25.58 -9.44 7.43
C LEU A 42 25.96 -10.62 8.32
N MET A 43 25.82 -10.49 9.64
CA MET A 43 26.06 -11.58 10.58
C MET A 43 25.07 -12.72 10.38
N THR A 44 23.79 -12.42 10.22
CA THR A 44 22.75 -13.42 9.92
C THR A 44 23.02 -14.14 8.59
N LEU A 45 23.47 -13.43 7.54
CA LEU A 45 23.91 -14.07 6.29
C LEU A 45 25.07 -15.04 6.54
N LYS A 46 26.06 -14.64 7.34
CA LYS A 46 27.22 -15.47 7.66
C LYS A 46 26.84 -16.72 8.45
N GLU A 47 25.87 -16.62 9.36
CA GLU A 47 25.31 -17.77 10.10
C GLU A 47 24.64 -18.79 9.17
N GLN A 48 24.07 -18.33 8.05
CA GLN A 48 23.59 -19.22 6.96
C GLN A 48 24.71 -19.74 6.06
N GLY A 49 25.99 -19.56 6.45
CA GLY A 49 27.14 -19.96 5.67
C GLY A 49 27.41 -19.09 4.43
N TYR A 50 26.83 -17.89 4.37
CA TYR A 50 26.93 -16.99 3.22
C TYR A 50 27.77 -15.75 3.52
N SER A 51 28.86 -15.54 2.77
CA SER A 51 29.80 -14.42 3.00
C SER A 51 30.16 -13.73 1.68
N PRO A 52 29.33 -12.80 1.20
CA PRO A 52 29.55 -12.12 -0.07
C PRO A 52 30.59 -10.99 0.06
N GLU A 53 31.39 -10.78 -0.98
CA GLU A 53 32.31 -9.64 -1.07
C GLU A 53 31.58 -8.32 -1.37
N LYS A 54 30.42 -8.41 -2.04
CA LYS A 54 29.58 -7.27 -2.40
C LYS A 54 28.13 -7.54 -2.06
N VAL A 55 27.45 -6.54 -1.51
CA VAL A 55 26.03 -6.61 -1.17
C VAL A 55 25.30 -5.40 -1.77
N ALA A 56 24.22 -5.66 -2.49
CA ALA A 56 23.31 -4.62 -2.93
C ALA A 56 22.48 -4.16 -1.73
N VAL A 57 22.34 -2.85 -1.51
CA VAL A 57 21.61 -2.30 -0.37
C VAL A 57 20.58 -1.29 -0.85
N THR A 58 19.35 -1.43 -0.39
CA THR A 58 18.24 -0.51 -0.67
C THR A 58 17.55 -0.11 0.65
N GLY A 59 16.43 0.62 0.56
CA GLY A 59 15.65 1.10 1.70
C GLY A 59 15.98 2.54 2.08
N GLY A 60 15.04 3.23 2.75
CA GLY A 60 15.09 4.69 2.92
C GLY A 60 16.36 5.27 3.58
N GLN A 61 17.17 4.44 4.25
CA GLN A 61 18.38 4.88 4.96
C GLN A 61 19.70 4.42 4.32
N TYR A 62 19.70 3.69 3.19
CA TYR A 62 20.94 3.12 2.64
C TYR A 62 21.99 4.19 2.30
N ARG A 63 21.57 5.41 1.94
CA ARG A 63 22.48 6.52 1.59
C ARG A 63 23.34 7.03 2.74
N ARG A 64 22.96 6.71 3.99
CA ARG A 64 23.73 7.08 5.18
C ARG A 64 24.87 6.10 5.45
N LEU A 65 24.83 4.92 4.85
CA LEU A 65 25.86 3.91 5.03
C LEU A 65 27.16 4.29 4.32
N SER A 66 28.26 3.87 4.93
CA SER A 66 29.57 3.87 4.28
C SER A 66 29.57 2.90 3.09
N LYS A 67 30.37 3.20 2.05
CA LYS A 67 30.53 2.33 0.87
C LYS A 67 31.12 0.95 1.19
N ARG A 68 31.72 0.79 2.36
CA ARG A 68 32.28 -0.46 2.86
C ARG A 68 31.95 -0.64 4.33
N LEU A 69 31.73 -1.88 4.72
CA LEU A 69 31.56 -2.29 6.10
C LEU A 69 32.38 -3.55 6.34
N GLY A 70 33.50 -3.42 7.06
CA GLY A 70 34.53 -4.45 7.13
C GLY A 70 35.13 -4.75 5.75
N SER A 71 35.13 -6.02 5.36
CA SER A 71 35.59 -6.47 4.03
C SER A 71 34.51 -6.40 2.94
N VAL A 72 33.26 -6.08 3.29
CA VAL A 72 32.13 -6.11 2.36
C VAL A 72 31.92 -4.75 1.70
N GLU A 73 31.84 -4.73 0.38
CA GLU A 73 31.46 -3.56 -0.40
C GLU A 73 29.94 -3.41 -0.47
N LEU A 74 29.44 -2.22 -0.16
CA LEU A 74 28.02 -1.90 -0.17
C LEU A 74 27.68 -1.13 -1.45
N VAL A 75 26.82 -1.71 -2.28
CA VAL A 75 26.36 -1.14 -3.54
C VAL A 75 24.94 -0.62 -3.35
N GLY A 76 24.80 0.70 -3.23
CA GLY A 76 23.50 1.33 -3.08
C GLY A 76 22.63 1.20 -4.33
N VAL A 77 21.40 0.73 -4.15
CA VAL A 77 20.35 0.65 -5.18
C VAL A 77 19.21 1.54 -4.74
N SER A 78 18.66 2.34 -5.65
CA SER A 78 17.51 3.19 -5.29
C SER A 78 16.28 2.33 -5.05
N GLU A 79 15.46 2.71 -4.07
CA GLU A 79 14.24 1.98 -3.71
C GLU A 79 13.26 1.88 -4.90
N VAL A 80 13.19 2.92 -5.73
CA VAL A 80 12.40 2.93 -6.97
C VAL A 80 12.87 1.85 -7.94
N GLN A 81 14.19 1.70 -8.13
CA GLN A 81 14.73 0.64 -9.00
C GLN A 81 14.54 -0.75 -8.37
N ALA A 82 14.79 -0.90 -7.07
CA ALA A 82 14.64 -2.16 -6.37
C ALA A 82 13.19 -2.68 -6.44
N ILE A 83 12.21 -1.83 -6.15
CA ILE A 83 10.78 -2.15 -6.26
C ILE A 83 10.41 -2.47 -7.70
N GLY A 84 10.74 -1.59 -8.64
CA GLY A 84 10.32 -1.74 -10.04
C GLY A 84 10.91 -2.98 -10.69
N LEU A 85 12.24 -3.13 -10.67
CA LEU A 85 12.93 -4.26 -11.31
C LEU A 85 12.66 -5.57 -10.58
N GLY A 86 12.62 -5.54 -9.23
CA GLY A 86 12.27 -6.71 -8.43
C GLY A 86 10.84 -7.19 -8.73
N GLY A 87 9.88 -6.26 -8.81
CA GLY A 87 8.50 -6.58 -9.17
C GLY A 87 8.36 -7.17 -10.58
N LEU A 88 9.04 -6.60 -11.57
CA LEU A 88 9.08 -7.16 -12.94
C LEU A 88 9.68 -8.57 -12.96
N ALA A 89 10.81 -8.76 -12.27
CA ALA A 89 11.50 -10.05 -12.22
C ALA A 89 10.64 -11.14 -11.55
N LEU A 90 9.98 -10.81 -10.44
CA LEU A 90 9.11 -11.75 -9.72
C LEU A 90 7.83 -12.09 -10.51
N ALA A 91 7.27 -11.12 -11.23
CA ALA A 91 6.07 -11.32 -12.03
C ALA A 91 6.35 -11.93 -13.42
N GLY A 92 7.61 -11.95 -13.87
CA GLY A 92 7.96 -12.38 -15.23
C GLY A 92 7.42 -11.45 -16.32
N LEU A 93 7.29 -10.16 -16.02
CA LEU A 93 6.71 -9.15 -16.91
C LEU A 93 7.76 -8.16 -17.40
N GLU A 94 7.58 -7.62 -18.61
CA GLU A 94 8.44 -6.56 -19.15
C GLU A 94 8.02 -5.16 -18.71
N ARG A 95 6.74 -5.00 -18.32
CA ARG A 95 6.18 -3.73 -17.86
C ARG A 95 5.07 -3.94 -16.84
N ALA A 96 5.06 -3.13 -15.79
CA ALA A 96 4.02 -3.16 -14.75
C ALA A 96 3.97 -1.84 -13.97
N LEU A 97 2.84 -1.58 -13.31
CA LEU A 97 2.80 -0.70 -12.16
C LEU A 97 3.01 -1.57 -10.92
N VAL A 98 4.20 -1.48 -10.32
CA VAL A 98 4.54 -2.23 -9.11
C VAL A 98 4.06 -1.43 -7.90
N VAL A 99 3.16 -2.03 -7.11
CA VAL A 99 2.63 -1.44 -5.87
C VAL A 99 3.31 -2.11 -4.68
N SER A 100 4.19 -1.39 -4.01
CA SER A 100 4.87 -1.84 -2.79
C SER A 100 4.09 -1.38 -1.56
N ALA A 101 3.39 -2.31 -0.91
CA ALA A 101 2.61 -2.06 0.30
C ALA A 101 3.46 -2.37 1.55
N GLY A 102 4.35 -1.45 1.92
CA GLY A 102 5.18 -1.52 3.13
C GLY A 102 4.55 -0.76 4.30
N SER A 103 5.37 -0.04 5.08
CA SER A 103 4.87 0.84 6.17
C SER A 103 3.92 1.92 5.62
N GLY A 104 4.26 2.49 4.46
CA GLY A 104 3.34 3.19 3.55
C GLY A 104 3.27 2.45 2.21
N THR A 105 2.54 2.98 1.24
CA THR A 105 2.39 2.36 -0.08
C THR A 105 3.04 3.19 -1.17
N ALA A 106 3.95 2.61 -1.94
CA ALA A 106 4.61 3.24 -3.07
C ALA A 106 4.20 2.58 -4.39
N MET A 107 3.99 3.38 -5.43
CA MET A 107 3.62 2.91 -6.77
C MET A 107 4.69 3.31 -7.79
N VAL A 108 5.30 2.32 -8.43
CA VAL A 108 6.42 2.49 -9.36
C VAL A 108 6.03 1.94 -10.72
N ALA A 109 6.05 2.78 -11.74
CA ALA A 109 5.95 2.31 -13.12
C ALA A 109 7.32 1.76 -13.55
N ALA A 110 7.35 0.49 -13.94
CA ALA A 110 8.55 -0.19 -14.42
C ALA A 110 8.35 -0.66 -15.86
N ARG A 111 9.32 -0.40 -16.74
CA ARG A 111 9.34 -0.80 -18.15
C ARG A 111 10.76 -1.16 -18.56
N GLY A 112 11.04 -2.45 -18.76
CA GLY A 112 12.40 -2.92 -19.01
C GLY A 112 13.33 -2.54 -17.84
N ARG A 113 14.28 -1.63 -18.09
CA ARG A 113 15.19 -1.11 -17.06
C ARG A 113 14.77 0.25 -16.48
N ASP A 114 13.74 0.88 -17.05
CA ASP A 114 13.28 2.19 -16.65
C ASP A 114 12.26 2.05 -15.51
N CYS A 115 12.56 2.64 -14.36
CA CYS A 115 11.69 2.67 -13.19
C CYS A 115 11.44 4.11 -12.77
N THR A 116 10.17 4.50 -12.67
CA THR A 116 9.76 5.85 -12.25
C THR A 116 8.76 5.76 -11.12
N HIS A 117 9.00 6.51 -10.04
CA HIS A 117 8.02 6.66 -8.97
C HIS A 117 6.84 7.49 -9.51
N VAL A 118 5.65 6.91 -9.51
CA VAL A 118 4.44 7.56 -10.02
C VAL A 118 3.76 8.33 -8.91
N THR A 119 3.48 7.63 -7.81
CA THR A 119 2.78 8.17 -6.65
C THR A 119 2.92 7.24 -5.45
N GLY A 120 2.36 7.61 -4.32
CA GLY A 120 2.25 6.78 -3.13
C GLY A 120 1.23 7.35 -2.15
N THR A 121 0.97 6.58 -1.09
CA THR A 121 0.16 7.02 0.04
C THR A 121 0.85 6.64 1.35
N ALA A 122 0.66 7.46 2.38
CA ALA A 122 1.11 7.14 3.74
C ALA A 122 0.28 6.00 4.37
N VAL A 123 -0.83 5.58 3.72
CA VAL A 123 -1.64 4.45 4.15
C VAL A 123 -0.97 3.15 3.72
N GLY A 124 -0.56 2.35 4.70
CA GLY A 124 0.06 1.04 4.48
C GLY A 124 0.00 0.18 5.74
N GLY A 125 0.91 -0.79 5.85
CA GLY A 125 1.00 -1.68 7.02
C GLY A 125 1.27 -0.93 8.33
N GLY A 126 1.98 0.19 8.29
CA GLY A 126 2.22 1.02 9.49
C GLY A 126 0.92 1.66 10.00
N THR A 127 0.05 2.12 9.09
CA THR A 127 -1.27 2.63 9.44
C THR A 127 -2.14 1.53 10.03
N LEU A 128 -2.16 0.35 9.40
CA LEU A 128 -2.93 -0.80 9.88
C LEU A 128 -2.51 -1.21 11.30
N GLN A 129 -1.21 -1.35 11.55
CA GLN A 129 -0.67 -1.72 12.86
C GLN A 129 -0.92 -0.64 13.92
N GLY A 130 -0.74 0.64 13.54
CA GLY A 130 -0.97 1.77 14.44
C GLY A 130 -2.43 1.89 14.86
N LEU A 131 -3.37 1.81 13.90
CA LEU A 131 -4.80 1.81 14.19
C LEU A 131 -5.24 0.55 14.92
N GLY A 132 -4.73 -0.62 14.52
CA GLY A 132 -4.99 -1.88 15.20
C GLY A 132 -4.68 -1.78 16.70
N ARG A 133 -3.54 -1.19 17.06
CA ARG A 133 -3.16 -1.00 18.46
C ARG A 133 -4.15 -0.13 19.22
N LEU A 134 -4.65 0.93 18.58
CA LEU A 134 -5.55 1.90 19.21
C LEU A 134 -7.01 1.40 19.29
N LEU A 135 -7.47 0.67 18.28
CA LEU A 135 -8.87 0.25 18.15
C LEU A 135 -9.14 -1.13 18.76
N VAL A 136 -8.22 -2.09 18.56
CA VAL A 136 -8.39 -3.49 18.97
C VAL A 136 -7.27 -4.00 19.88
N GLY A 137 -6.36 -3.13 20.31
CA GLY A 137 -5.35 -3.43 21.32
C GLY A 137 -4.14 -4.23 20.84
N THR A 138 -4.02 -4.53 19.55
CA THR A 138 -2.91 -5.33 18.98
C THR A 138 -2.30 -4.67 17.74
N ALA A 139 -0.98 -4.81 17.59
CA ALA A 139 -0.24 -4.40 16.38
C ALA A 139 0.25 -5.61 15.57
N ASP A 140 -0.09 -6.83 15.98
CA ASP A 140 0.27 -8.05 15.25
C ASP A 140 -0.60 -8.16 13.98
N ALA A 141 0.05 -8.19 12.82
CA ALA A 141 -0.64 -8.20 11.54
C ALA A 141 -1.49 -9.46 11.32
N LEU A 142 -1.06 -10.62 11.82
CA LEU A 142 -1.79 -11.89 11.68
C LEU A 142 -2.98 -11.95 12.64
N GLU A 143 -2.85 -11.36 13.83
CA GLU A 143 -3.99 -11.22 14.74
C GLU A 143 -5.03 -10.24 14.19
N ILE A 144 -4.59 -9.08 13.68
CA ILE A 144 -5.46 -8.11 13.01
C ILE A 144 -6.21 -8.76 11.85
N ASP A 145 -5.53 -9.55 11.01
CA ASP A 145 -6.16 -10.26 9.88
C ASP A 145 -7.24 -11.25 10.35
N ARG A 146 -6.97 -12.02 11.40
CA ARG A 146 -7.96 -12.94 12.00
C ARG A 146 -9.18 -12.20 12.54
N LEU A 147 -8.97 -11.10 13.26
CA LEU A 147 -10.06 -10.28 13.79
C LEU A 147 -10.89 -9.65 12.66
N ALA A 148 -10.23 -9.18 11.59
CA ALA A 148 -10.90 -8.62 10.43
C ALA A 148 -11.76 -9.66 9.70
N LEU A 149 -11.26 -10.88 9.52
CA LEU A 149 -12.01 -11.98 8.90
C LEU A 149 -13.21 -12.45 9.73
N ALA A 150 -13.14 -12.31 11.06
CA ALA A 150 -14.25 -12.61 11.96
C ALA A 150 -15.25 -11.45 12.11
N GLY A 151 -14.87 -10.25 11.69
CA GLY A 151 -15.69 -9.05 11.76
C GLY A 151 -16.71 -8.95 10.62
N ASP A 152 -17.58 -7.95 10.74
CA ASP A 152 -18.52 -7.56 9.68
C ASP A 152 -18.31 -6.08 9.35
N PRO A 153 -17.78 -5.74 8.16
CA PRO A 153 -17.50 -4.35 7.79
C PRO A 153 -18.78 -3.50 7.74
N ASN A 154 -19.95 -4.09 7.46
CA ASN A 154 -21.21 -3.35 7.38
C ASN A 154 -21.68 -2.82 8.74
N ARG A 155 -21.03 -3.24 9.84
CA ARG A 155 -21.31 -2.71 11.19
C ARG A 155 -20.46 -1.48 11.55
N ALA A 156 -19.51 -1.11 10.69
CA ALA A 156 -18.59 0.00 10.90
C ALA A 156 -18.62 0.99 9.73
N ASP A 157 -18.67 0.49 8.50
CA ASP A 157 -18.71 1.28 7.28
C ASP A 157 -20.16 1.56 6.87
N LEU A 158 -20.45 2.81 6.52
CA LEU A 158 -21.75 3.18 5.97
C LEU A 158 -21.86 2.66 4.52
N THR A 159 -22.82 1.78 4.27
CA THR A 159 -23.09 1.26 2.94
C THR A 159 -23.92 2.24 2.10
N LEU A 160 -23.88 2.08 0.77
CA LEU A 160 -24.68 2.92 -0.12
C LEU A 160 -26.19 2.71 0.11
N VAL A 161 -26.60 1.48 0.39
CA VAL A 161 -28.01 1.14 0.70
C VAL A 161 -28.47 1.85 1.98
N GLU A 162 -27.66 1.84 3.03
CA GLU A 162 -27.97 2.58 4.26
C GLU A 162 -28.06 4.08 4.02
N ALA A 163 -27.13 4.65 3.24
CA ALA A 163 -27.18 6.06 2.89
C ALA A 163 -28.44 6.45 2.09
N VAL A 164 -28.88 5.60 1.16
CA VAL A 164 -30.16 5.77 0.46
C VAL A 164 -31.32 5.68 1.43
N GLY A 165 -31.36 4.66 2.28
CA GLY A 165 -32.40 4.48 3.30
C GLY A 165 -32.49 5.66 4.27
N GLU A 166 -31.36 6.24 4.68
CA GLU A 166 -31.32 7.46 5.48
C GLU A 166 -31.89 8.68 4.73
N ALA A 167 -31.54 8.85 3.46
CA ALA A 167 -32.04 9.95 2.64
C ALA A 167 -33.57 9.85 2.43
N VAL A 168 -34.09 8.62 2.30
CA VAL A 168 -35.55 8.35 2.27
C VAL A 168 -36.19 8.67 3.62
N LYS A 169 -35.62 8.20 4.74
CA LYS A 169 -36.12 8.49 6.10
C LYS A 169 -36.14 9.99 6.42
N LYS A 170 -35.24 10.78 5.83
CA LYS A 170 -35.16 12.24 5.96
C LYS A 170 -36.05 12.98 4.96
N ASP A 171 -36.88 12.28 4.18
CA ASP A 171 -37.74 12.82 3.12
C ASP A 171 -36.99 13.60 2.01
N LEU A 172 -35.69 13.38 1.88
CA LEU A 172 -34.84 13.97 0.83
C LEU A 172 -35.05 13.27 -0.52
N ILE A 173 -35.32 11.96 -0.49
CA ILE A 173 -35.63 11.13 -1.66
C ILE A 173 -36.94 10.39 -1.38
N ARG A 174 -38.04 10.81 -2.02
CA ARG A 174 -39.39 10.35 -1.63
C ARG A 174 -39.90 9.19 -2.46
N ASP A 175 -39.38 9.01 -3.66
CA ASP A 175 -39.94 8.10 -4.65
C ASP A 175 -39.22 6.75 -4.74
N VAL A 176 -38.26 6.52 -3.84
CA VAL A 176 -37.63 5.21 -3.64
C VAL A 176 -38.54 4.36 -2.75
N LEU A 177 -38.80 3.14 -3.21
CA LEU A 177 -39.52 2.10 -2.47
C LEU A 177 -38.55 1.27 -1.63
N ASP A 178 -37.45 0.82 -2.25
CA ASP A 178 -36.43 -0.01 -1.59
C ASP A 178 -35.07 0.12 -2.30
N ALA A 179 -33.99 -0.26 -1.62
CA ALA A 179 -32.65 -0.34 -2.18
C ALA A 179 -31.93 -1.59 -1.69
N ASN A 180 -31.39 -2.38 -2.61
CA ASN A 180 -30.81 -3.69 -2.34
C ASN A 180 -29.42 -3.82 -2.96
N ASP A 181 -28.48 -4.41 -2.20
CA ASP A 181 -27.14 -4.73 -2.69
C ASP A 181 -27.12 -6.14 -3.32
N HIS A 182 -26.89 -6.18 -4.64
CA HIS A 182 -26.72 -7.39 -5.44
C HIS A 182 -25.25 -7.61 -5.87
N SER A 183 -24.31 -6.97 -5.18
CA SER A 183 -22.89 -7.19 -5.36
C SER A 183 -22.50 -8.60 -4.92
N GLY A 184 -21.55 -9.22 -5.64
CA GLY A 184 -21.13 -10.58 -5.39
C GLY A 184 -20.30 -11.16 -6.54
N ARG A 185 -20.40 -12.48 -6.75
CA ARG A 185 -19.61 -13.17 -7.79
C ARG A 185 -19.98 -12.77 -9.21
N GLN A 186 -21.27 -12.52 -9.47
CA GLN A 186 -21.77 -12.14 -10.79
C GLN A 186 -21.53 -10.65 -11.09
N TYR A 187 -21.70 -9.78 -10.10
CA TYR A 187 -21.52 -8.34 -10.23
C TYR A 187 -20.54 -7.84 -9.17
N LYS A 188 -19.40 -7.26 -9.59
CA LYS A 188 -18.42 -6.72 -8.63
C LYS A 188 -19.00 -5.62 -7.73
N CYS A 189 -19.92 -4.83 -8.26
CA CYS A 189 -20.74 -3.87 -7.52
C CYS A 189 -22.07 -3.69 -8.27
N ARG A 190 -23.21 -3.87 -7.59
CA ARG A 190 -24.55 -3.63 -8.16
C ARG A 190 -25.55 -3.31 -7.05
N ILE A 191 -25.98 -2.06 -6.97
CA ILE A 191 -27.14 -1.65 -6.16
C ILE A 191 -28.36 -1.54 -7.05
N VAL A 192 -29.48 -2.12 -6.63
CA VAL A 192 -30.78 -2.03 -7.31
C VAL A 192 -31.69 -1.16 -6.44
N VAL A 193 -32.25 -0.12 -7.03
CA VAL A 193 -33.18 0.79 -6.35
C VAL A 193 -34.55 0.61 -6.98
N ASP A 194 -35.49 0.11 -6.19
CA ASP A 194 -36.89 -0.05 -6.60
C ASP A 194 -37.61 1.28 -6.39
N LEU A 195 -38.36 1.71 -7.40
CA LEU A 195 -39.07 2.98 -7.38
C LEU A 195 -40.56 2.78 -7.14
N LYS A 196 -41.22 3.81 -6.61
CA LYS A 196 -42.68 3.89 -6.57
C LYS A 196 -43.24 3.97 -8.00
N ARG A 197 -44.50 3.53 -8.18
CA ARG A 197 -45.13 3.32 -9.49
C ARG A 197 -45.07 4.53 -10.44
N ASP A 198 -45.18 5.74 -9.88
CA ASP A 198 -45.26 7.00 -10.63
C ASP A 198 -43.98 7.86 -10.46
N ALA A 199 -42.90 7.24 -9.97
CA ALA A 199 -41.62 7.92 -9.81
C ALA A 199 -41.00 8.26 -11.17
N ASP A 200 -40.39 9.45 -11.26
CA ASP A 200 -39.50 9.79 -12.38
C ASP A 200 -38.07 9.27 -12.07
N PRO A 201 -37.56 8.26 -12.80
CA PRO A 201 -36.24 7.69 -12.54
C PRO A 201 -35.10 8.72 -12.66
N GLU A 202 -35.23 9.70 -13.56
CA GLU A 202 -34.19 10.71 -13.78
C GLU A 202 -34.12 11.71 -12.62
N LEU A 203 -35.27 12.05 -12.04
CA LEU A 203 -35.32 12.87 -10.83
C LEU A 203 -34.71 12.12 -9.64
N VAL A 204 -35.10 10.86 -9.43
CA VAL A 204 -34.56 10.04 -8.36
C VAL A 204 -33.04 9.85 -8.53
N MET A 205 -32.55 9.63 -9.74
CA MET A 205 -31.11 9.53 -10.00
C MET A 205 -30.35 10.81 -9.60
N LYS A 206 -30.86 11.99 -9.95
CA LYS A 206 -30.26 13.27 -9.52
C LYS A 206 -30.26 13.43 -8.00
N GLN A 207 -31.35 13.05 -7.35
CA GLN A 207 -31.45 13.09 -5.89
C GLN A 207 -30.48 12.11 -5.23
N LEU A 208 -30.30 10.91 -5.79
CA LEU A 208 -29.32 9.94 -5.32
C LEU A 208 -27.90 10.50 -5.40
N TYR A 209 -27.53 11.18 -6.49
CA TYR A 209 -26.24 11.85 -6.61
C TYR A 209 -26.07 13.03 -5.65
N GLN A 210 -27.15 13.75 -5.35
CA GLN A 210 -27.09 14.93 -4.51
C GLN A 210 -27.06 14.60 -3.01
N TYR A 211 -27.80 13.58 -2.58
CA TYR A 211 -28.07 13.31 -1.16
C TYR A 211 -27.42 12.03 -0.64
N THR A 212 -26.68 11.30 -1.48
CA THR A 212 -25.95 10.10 -1.05
C THR A 212 -24.52 10.10 -1.60
N PRO A 213 -23.63 9.22 -1.10
CA PRO A 213 -22.28 9.05 -1.64
C PRO A 213 -22.19 8.49 -3.08
N CYS A 214 -23.31 8.29 -3.78
CA CYS A 214 -23.31 7.92 -5.22
C CYS A 214 -22.45 8.88 -6.06
N GLN A 215 -22.35 10.13 -5.65
CA GLN A 215 -21.43 11.10 -6.24
C GLN A 215 -20.68 11.83 -5.12
N ILE A 216 -19.35 11.74 -5.15
CA ILE A 216 -18.49 12.46 -4.21
C ILE A 216 -17.63 13.46 -4.96
N THR A 217 -17.39 14.62 -4.33
CA THR A 217 -16.38 15.57 -4.82
C THR A 217 -15.08 15.28 -4.09
N VAL A 218 -14.04 14.95 -4.85
CA VAL A 218 -12.69 14.77 -4.29
C VAL A 218 -11.90 16.05 -4.55
N SER A 219 -11.48 16.72 -3.48
CA SER A 219 -10.56 17.85 -3.58
C SER A 219 -9.14 17.33 -3.83
N MET A 220 -8.53 17.75 -4.93
CA MET A 220 -7.13 17.47 -5.24
C MET A 220 -6.31 18.73 -5.04
N ILE A 221 -5.29 18.66 -4.16
CA ILE A 221 -4.31 19.74 -4.00
C ILE A 221 -3.04 19.35 -4.75
N ASN A 222 -2.77 20.04 -5.87
CA ASN A 222 -1.55 19.82 -6.63
C ASN A 222 -0.37 20.49 -5.93
N ILE A 223 0.32 19.82 -5.01
CA ILE A 223 1.52 20.36 -4.36
C ILE A 223 2.77 19.83 -5.06
N ALA A 224 3.69 20.73 -5.40
CA ALA A 224 5.01 20.38 -5.92
C ALA A 224 6.11 21.09 -5.13
N LEU A 225 7.32 20.53 -5.12
CA LEU A 225 8.50 21.23 -4.62
C LEU A 225 9.10 22.08 -5.74
N VAL A 226 9.04 23.40 -5.59
CA VAL A 226 9.72 24.36 -6.47
C VAL A 226 10.85 24.99 -5.68
N ASN A 227 12.09 24.81 -6.14
CA ASN A 227 13.29 25.28 -5.42
C ASN A 227 13.34 24.80 -3.96
N ARG A 228 12.98 23.52 -3.73
CA ARG A 228 12.93 22.88 -2.40
C ARG A 228 11.89 23.49 -1.44
N GLN A 229 10.98 24.31 -1.92
CA GLN A 229 9.84 24.83 -1.15
C GLN A 229 8.53 24.23 -1.69
N PRO A 230 7.62 23.76 -0.84
CA PRO A 230 6.31 23.29 -1.27
C PRO A 230 5.50 24.47 -1.83
N ARG A 231 4.93 24.29 -3.01
CA ARG A 231 4.08 25.25 -3.70
C ARG A 231 2.84 24.52 -4.20
N THR A 232 1.67 25.13 -4.03
CA THR A 232 0.44 24.70 -4.70
C THR A 232 0.50 25.14 -6.15
N MET A 233 0.28 24.20 -7.05
CA MET A 233 0.27 24.37 -8.50
C MET A 233 -1.16 24.53 -8.99
N GLY A 234 -1.38 25.44 -9.93
CA GLY A 234 -2.64 25.50 -10.67
C GLY A 234 -2.74 24.37 -11.71
N LEU A 235 -3.95 24.12 -12.20
CA LEU A 235 -4.17 23.39 -13.44
C LEU A 235 -3.86 24.34 -14.61
N LYS A 236 -3.21 23.84 -15.67
CA LYS A 236 -3.02 24.57 -16.93
C LYS A 236 -4.02 24.09 -17.96
#